data_AF-A0A836P661-F1
#
_entry.id   AF-A0A836P661-F1
#
_cell.length_a   1.000
_cell.length_b   1.000
_cell.length_c   1.000
_cell.angle_alpha   90.00
_cell.angle_beta   90.00
_cell.angle_gamma   90.00
#
_symmetry.space_group_name_H-M   'P 1'
#
loop_
_entity.id
_entity.type
_entity.pdbx_description
1 polymer ?
#
loop_
_entity_poly.entity_id
_entity_poly.type
_entity_poly.pdbx_seq_one_letter_code
_entity_poly.pdbx_strand_id
1 'polypeptide(L)'
;GGIRVQETAADLPVLLAVLSSLRDRPLSEKTIAFGEVGLSGEIRPVPNGEDRLKEAATHGFKRAIVPRANAPKTTSIKGMEIIAVERLSQALEAAAD
;
A
#
# COMPACT_ATOMS: atom_id res chain seq x y z
N GLY A 1 -13.46 3.01 14.11
CA GLY A 1 -14.21 1.75 14.28
C GLY A 1 -13.27 0.71 14.85
N GLY A 2 -13.62 0.06 15.96
CA GLY A 2 -12.75 -0.84 16.73
C GLY A 2 -12.42 -2.18 16.06
N ILE A 3 -12.01 -2.16 14.79
CA ILE A 3 -11.56 -3.33 14.05
C ILE A 3 -10.17 -3.70 14.57
N ARG A 4 -10.01 -4.95 15.02
CA ARG A 4 -8.72 -5.49 15.41
C ARG A 4 -8.03 -6.08 14.17
N VAL A 5 -6.92 -5.50 13.77
CA VAL A 5 -6.11 -5.99 12.65
C VAL A 5 -4.96 -6.83 13.23
N GLN A 6 -4.90 -8.10 12.86
CA GLN A 6 -3.85 -9.05 13.27
C GLN A 6 -3.23 -9.67 12.03
N GLU A 7 -2.61 -8.83 11.19
CA GLU A 7 -1.86 -9.26 10.02
C GLU A 7 -0.70 -8.31 9.73
N THR A 8 0.38 -8.83 9.14
CA THR A 8 1.57 -8.03 8.77
C THR A 8 1.33 -7.12 7.57
N ALA A 9 0.23 -7.32 6.82
CA ALA A 9 -0.11 -6.47 5.68
C ALA A 9 -0.40 -5.02 6.07
N ALA A 10 -0.67 -4.75 7.35
CA ALA A 10 -0.95 -3.44 7.88
C ALA A 10 0.30 -2.62 8.22
N ASP A 11 1.50 -3.22 8.19
CA ASP A 11 2.74 -2.53 8.58
C ASP A 11 2.99 -1.29 7.72
N LEU A 12 2.95 -1.44 6.39
CA LEU A 12 3.16 -0.33 5.48
C LEU A 12 2.11 0.79 5.63
N PRO A 13 0.79 0.52 5.62
CA PRO A 13 -0.23 1.54 5.90
C PRO A 13 -0.04 2.28 7.22
N VAL A 14 0.31 1.57 8.29
CA VAL A 14 0.56 2.18 9.61
C VAL A 14 1.77 3.12 9.53
N LEU A 15 2.86 2.69 8.90
CA LEU A 15 4.04 3.54 8.70
C LEU A 15 3.73 4.78 7.87
N LEU A 16 2.98 4.65 6.78
CA LEU A 16 2.58 5.79 5.95
C LEU A 16 1.68 6.77 6.72
N ALA A 17 0.76 6.26 7.54
CA ALA A 17 -0.09 7.10 8.39
C ALA A 17 0.72 7.86 9.46
N VAL A 18 1.66 7.18 10.12
CA VAL A 18 2.59 7.82 11.08
C VAL A 18 3.42 8.90 10.39
N LEU A 19 3.96 8.61 9.20
CA LEU A 19 4.74 9.58 8.44
C LEU A 19 3.92 10.79 8.01
N SER A 20 2.69 10.56 7.54
CA SER A 20 1.74 11.62 7.17
C SER A 20 1.47 12.55 8.35
N SER A 21 1.21 11.99 9.54
CA SER A 21 1.02 12.74 10.78
C SER A 21 2.29 13.50 11.20
N LEU A 22 3.46 12.87 11.09
CA LEU A 22 4.74 13.49 11.47
C LEU A 22 5.10 14.67 10.55
N ARG A 23 4.75 14.59 9.27
CA ARG A 23 5.04 15.62 8.27
C ARG A 23 3.93 16.66 8.10
N ASP A 24 2.82 16.51 8.81
CA ASP A 24 1.61 17.31 8.63
C ASP A 24 1.19 17.42 7.15
N ARG A 25 1.32 16.31 6.42
CA ARG A 25 1.01 16.24 4.99
C ARG A 25 0.09 15.06 4.72
N PRO A 26 -1.11 15.29 4.17
CA PRO A 26 -2.05 14.21 3.87
C PRO A 26 -1.51 13.31 2.76
N LEU A 27 -1.82 12.02 2.85
CA LEU A 27 -1.64 11.08 1.73
C LEU A 27 -2.65 11.41 0.63
N SER A 28 -2.26 11.14 -0.62
CA SER A 28 -3.13 11.31 -1.78
C SER A 28 -4.45 10.55 -1.61
N GLU A 29 -5.57 11.23 -1.90
CA GLU A 29 -6.91 10.67 -1.72
C GLU A 29 -7.09 9.37 -2.52
N LYS A 30 -7.97 8.48 -2.03
CA LYS A 30 -8.29 7.21 -2.69
C LYS A 30 -7.04 6.34 -2.96
N THR A 31 -6.02 6.45 -2.10
CA THR A 31 -4.86 5.56 -2.06
C THR A 31 -5.08 4.42 -1.07
N ILE A 32 -4.80 3.18 -1.47
CA ILE A 32 -4.56 2.06 -0.55
C ILE A 32 -3.07 1.73 -0.49
N ALA A 33 -2.67 1.11 0.60
CA ALA A 33 -1.39 0.41 0.69
C ALA A 33 -1.58 -0.91 1.41
N PHE A 34 -0.68 -1.85 1.17
CA PHE A 34 -0.49 -3.02 2.01
C PHE A 34 0.94 -3.55 1.83
N GLY A 35 1.44 -4.29 2.81
CA GLY A 35 2.77 -4.88 2.75
C GLY A 35 3.35 -5.03 4.13
N GLU A 36 4.06 -6.13 4.34
CA GLU A 36 4.88 -6.34 5.54
C GLU A 36 6.19 -5.56 5.36
N VAL A 37 6.60 -4.86 6.41
CA VAL A 37 7.84 -4.07 6.39
C VAL A 37 8.88 -4.75 7.23
N GLY A 38 9.93 -5.24 6.58
CA GLY A 38 11.07 -5.79 7.29
C GLY A 38 11.96 -4.70 7.87
N LEU A 39 12.71 -5.03 8.91
CA LEU A 39 13.56 -4.08 9.64
C LEU A 39 14.69 -3.49 8.78
N SER A 40 15.08 -4.16 7.69
CA SER A 40 16.06 -3.63 6.73
C SER A 40 15.44 -2.73 5.65
N GLY A 41 14.14 -2.45 5.77
CA GLY A 41 13.37 -1.61 4.88
C GLY A 41 12.90 -2.32 3.61
N GLU A 42 12.93 -3.64 3.56
CA GLU A 42 12.32 -4.42 2.49
C GLU A 42 10.80 -4.46 2.63
N ILE A 43 10.09 -4.46 1.50
CA ILE A 43 8.63 -4.59 1.45
C ILE A 43 8.29 -6.00 0.96
N ARG A 44 7.70 -6.80 1.85
CA ARG A 44 7.45 -8.23 1.64
C ARG A 44 6.02 -8.49 1.17
N PRO A 45 5.81 -9.52 0.32
CA PRO A 45 4.47 -9.85 -0.15
C PRO A 45 3.58 -10.37 0.97
N VAL A 46 2.28 -10.12 0.83
CA VAL A 46 1.24 -10.55 1.76
C VAL A 46 0.27 -11.52 1.07
N PRO A 47 -0.46 -12.36 1.82
CA PRO A 47 -1.49 -13.22 1.25
C PRO A 47 -2.59 -12.45 0.52
N ASN A 48 -3.08 -13.04 -0.57
CA ASN A 48 -4.23 -12.57 -1.35
C ASN A 48 -4.11 -11.14 -1.90
N GLY A 49 -2.90 -10.71 -2.28
CA GLY A 49 -2.66 -9.34 -2.76
C GLY A 49 -3.49 -8.94 -3.98
N GLU A 50 -3.66 -9.84 -4.97
CA GLU A 50 -4.48 -9.55 -6.15
C GLU A 50 -5.97 -9.36 -5.80
N ASP A 51 -6.50 -10.15 -4.86
CA ASP A 51 -7.89 -10.03 -4.43
C ASP A 51 -8.11 -8.73 -3.66
N ARG A 52 -7.17 -8.33 -2.80
CA ARG A 52 -7.19 -7.01 -2.13
C ARG A 52 -7.25 -5.87 -3.14
N LEU A 53 -6.47 -5.96 -4.23
CA LEU A 53 -6.48 -4.95 -5.29
C LEU A 53 -7.81 -4.93 -6.05
N LYS A 54 -8.38 -6.08 -6.39
CA LYS A 54 -9.68 -6.18 -7.07
C LYS A 54 -10.81 -5.60 -6.21
N GLU A 55 -10.78 -5.87 -4.91
CA GLU A 55 -11.76 -5.34 -3.95
C GLU A 55 -11.63 -3.82 -3.84
N ALA A 56 -10.41 -3.30 -3.64
CA ALA A 56 -10.16 -1.87 -3.57
C ALA A 56 -10.60 -1.12 -4.84
N ALA A 57 -10.29 -1.66 -6.01
CA ALA A 57 -10.73 -1.09 -7.28
C ALA A 57 -12.27 -1.07 -7.40
N THR A 58 -12.96 -2.08 -6.88
CA THR A 58 -14.43 -2.16 -6.87
C THR A 58 -15.05 -1.11 -5.94
N HIS A 59 -14.38 -0.75 -4.85
CA HIS A 59 -14.77 0.34 -3.94
C HIS A 59 -14.29 1.74 -4.38
N GLY A 60 -13.74 1.86 -5.59
CA GLY A 60 -13.42 3.15 -6.20
C GLY A 60 -12.10 3.76 -5.73
N PHE A 61 -11.19 2.97 -5.15
CA PHE A 61 -9.81 3.40 -4.96
C PHE A 61 -9.12 3.61 -6.31
N LYS A 62 -8.20 4.57 -6.35
CA LYS A 62 -7.56 5.06 -7.59
C LYS A 62 -6.08 4.74 -7.66
N ARG A 63 -5.47 4.43 -6.51
CA ARG A 63 -4.05 4.20 -6.40
C ARG A 63 -3.76 3.13 -5.35
N ALA A 64 -2.76 2.29 -5.61
CA ALA A 64 -2.33 1.25 -4.68
C ALA A 64 -0.81 1.17 -4.60
N ILE A 65 -0.23 1.32 -3.40
CA ILE A 65 1.20 1.11 -3.13
C ILE A 65 1.36 -0.30 -2.55
N VAL A 66 2.03 -1.20 -3.25
CA VAL A 66 2.03 -2.64 -2.93
C VAL A 66 3.40 -3.30 -3.11
N PRO A 67 3.67 -4.44 -2.46
CA PRO A 67 4.90 -5.19 -2.68
C PRO A 67 5.00 -5.62 -4.14
N ARG A 68 6.19 -5.52 -4.75
CA ARG A 68 6.43 -5.93 -6.14
C ARG A 68 5.92 -7.33 -6.45
N ALA A 69 6.09 -8.26 -5.52
CA ALA A 69 5.65 -9.64 -5.66
C ALA A 69 4.12 -9.84 -5.57
N ASN A 70 3.36 -8.86 -5.06
CA ASN A 70 1.89 -8.87 -5.13
C ASN A 70 1.33 -8.12 -6.35
N ALA A 71 2.15 -7.34 -7.05
CA ALA A 71 1.67 -6.57 -8.18
C ALA A 71 1.27 -7.50 -9.34
N PRO A 72 0.10 -7.28 -9.97
CA PRO A 72 -0.28 -7.99 -11.18
C PRO A 72 0.72 -7.70 -12.31
N LYS A 73 0.68 -8.54 -13.36
CA LYS A 73 1.49 -8.29 -14.57
C LYS A 73 1.13 -6.99 -15.28
N THR A 74 -0.09 -6.47 -15.06
CA THR A 74 -0.56 -5.20 -15.59
C THR A 74 -0.24 -4.05 -14.63
N THR A 75 -0.08 -2.83 -15.15
CA THR A 75 0.17 -1.64 -14.32
C THR A 75 -1.10 -1.05 -13.70
N SER A 76 -2.28 -1.59 -14.04
CA SER A 76 -3.56 -1.15 -13.51
C SER A 76 -4.57 -2.28 -13.35
N ILE A 77 -5.53 -2.10 -12.43
CA ILE A 77 -6.71 -2.94 -12.25
C ILE A 77 -7.94 -2.03 -12.26
N LYS A 78 -8.84 -2.20 -13.24
CA LYS A 78 -10.06 -1.38 -13.40
C LYS A 78 -9.78 0.15 -13.33
N GLY A 79 -8.65 0.60 -13.86
CA GLY A 79 -8.23 2.01 -13.84
C GLY A 79 -7.63 2.50 -12.51
N MET A 80 -7.46 1.62 -11.51
CA MET A 80 -6.64 1.88 -10.33
C MET A 80 -5.17 1.71 -10.68
N GLU A 81 -4.35 2.74 -10.44
CA GLU A 81 -2.89 2.71 -10.61
C GLU A 81 -2.24 1.77 -9.60
N ILE A 82 -1.33 0.91 -10.06
CA ILE A 82 -0.55 0.02 -9.20
C ILE A 82 0.90 0.48 -9.15
N ILE A 83 1.34 0.88 -7.95
CA ILE A 83 2.72 1.27 -7.65
C ILE A 83 3.38 0.13 -6.89
N ALA A 84 4.18 -0.62 -7.61
CA ALA A 84 4.91 -1.76 -7.08
C ALA A 84 6.25 -1.33 -6.46
N VAL A 85 6.46 -1.66 -5.19
CA VAL A 85 7.65 -1.29 -4.43
C VAL A 85 8.36 -2.52 -3.86
N GLU A 86 9.68 -2.43 -3.73
CA GLU A 86 10.53 -3.45 -3.07
C GLU A 86 11.12 -2.93 -1.77
N ARG A 87 11.22 -1.60 -1.64
CA ARG A 87 11.81 -0.93 -0.48
C ARG A 87 10.93 0.16 0.07
N LEU A 88 11.05 0.39 1.38
CA LEU A 88 10.33 1.43 2.09
C LEU A 88 10.60 2.81 1.47
N SER A 89 11.83 3.13 1.07
CA SER A 89 12.16 4.40 0.43
C SER A 89 11.30 4.69 -0.81
N GLN A 90 11.04 3.69 -1.65
CA GLN A 90 10.18 3.81 -2.83
C GLN A 90 8.72 4.05 -2.44
N ALA A 91 8.25 3.38 -1.37
CA ALA A 91 6.90 3.58 -0.85
C ALA A 91 6.72 4.99 -0.28
N LEU A 92 7.75 5.54 0.38
CA LEU A 92 7.71 6.90 0.91
C LEU A 92 7.75 7.96 -0.18
N GLU A 93 8.53 7.74 -1.24
CA GLU A 93 8.55 8.60 -2.43
C GLU A 93 7.18 8.61 -3.10
N ALA A 94 6.62 7.43 -3.39
CA ALA A 94 5.28 7.33 -3.94
C ALA A 94 4.23 8.01 -3.04
N ALA A 95 4.27 7.79 -1.72
CA ALA A 95 3.31 8.42 -0.80
C ALA A 95 3.44 9.96 -0.72
N ALA A 96 4.57 10.53 -1.16
CA ALA A 96 4.80 11.97 -1.20
C ALA A 96 4.35 12.62 -2.52
N ASP A 97 3.93 11.83 -3.51
CA ASP A 97 3.26 12.30 -4.73
C ASP A 97 1.74 12.41 -4.52
#